data_AF-A0A4Z1HTK1-F1
#
_entry.id   AF-A0A4Z1HTK1-F1
#
_cell.length_a   1.000
_cell.length_b   1.000
_cell.length_c   1.000
_cell.angle_alpha   90.00
_cell.angle_beta   90.00
_cell.angle_gamma   90.00
#
_symmetry.space_group_name_H-M   'P 1'
#
loop_
_entity.id
_entity.type
_entity.pdbx_description
1 polymer ?
#
loop_
_entity_poly.entity_id
_entity_poly.type
_entity_poly.pdbx_seq_one_letter_code
_entity_poly.pdbx_strand_id
1 'polypeptide(L)'
;MAFPPHAHESLRLPALRAPHTLPVIFAKVPPLEKLKAKMGPAADVPAVKGVLHFVSEGQSKPAAQTHLPDLDAFRWFLREAPSKVPTEVLFTIVDVLRCALVDTRLSGYYAEEKNHKTIAPLFSHINSLKDCPYSLRLVALQAGCNLFTSPLYPQHILGCPSLTNPLVQLITTSLLDDAHHNVRVAAASLAFNIAFANSSLRIENHKEVLPESEQIELAASLLEAIQEEKESPEALKGFLLAFGHLVFGTTKDGELVDLLKSMDAQTTILGKTKAFPKKGLIKEIGQELLGKGLE
;
A
#
# COMPACT_ATOMS: atom_id res chain seq x y z
N MET A 1 -24.53 -5.79 -14.14
CA MET A 1 -24.72 -4.66 -13.20
C MET A 1 -25.80 -5.07 -12.23
N ALA A 2 -25.52 -5.03 -10.94
CA ALA A 2 -26.55 -5.31 -9.94
C ALA A 2 -27.57 -4.18 -9.89
N PHE A 3 -28.81 -4.53 -9.59
CA PHE A 3 -29.91 -3.60 -9.50
C PHE A 3 -30.56 -3.73 -8.11
N PRO A 4 -30.80 -2.63 -7.39
CA PRO A 4 -30.48 -1.24 -7.76
C PRO A 4 -28.97 -0.92 -7.68
N PRO A 5 -28.46 0.04 -8.46
CA PRO A 5 -27.08 0.50 -8.39
C PRO A 5 -26.81 1.21 -7.04
N HIS A 6 -25.56 1.17 -6.55
CA HIS A 6 -25.21 1.82 -5.29
C HIS A 6 -25.41 3.35 -5.40
N ALA A 7 -25.83 4.02 -4.32
CA ALA A 7 -26.12 5.46 -4.34
C ALA A 7 -24.94 6.30 -4.87
N HIS A 8 -23.72 5.94 -4.47
CA HIS A 8 -22.47 6.57 -4.95
C HIS A 8 -22.23 6.43 -6.46
N GLU A 9 -22.83 5.46 -7.16
CA GLU A 9 -22.68 5.31 -8.62
C GLU A 9 -23.39 6.41 -9.41
N SER A 10 -24.31 7.15 -8.78
CA SER A 10 -24.98 8.32 -9.37
C SER A 10 -24.17 9.61 -9.24
N LEU A 11 -23.11 9.61 -8.43
CA LEU A 11 -22.29 10.79 -8.14
C LEU A 11 -21.28 11.10 -9.24
N ARG A 12 -20.88 12.38 -9.33
CA ARG A 12 -19.87 12.87 -10.27
C ARG A 12 -18.47 12.68 -9.69
N LEU A 13 -17.98 11.44 -9.77
CA LEU A 13 -16.68 11.02 -9.22
C LEU A 13 -15.69 10.56 -10.32
N PRO A 14 -15.28 11.44 -11.26
CA PRO A 14 -14.42 11.05 -12.38
C PRO A 14 -13.05 10.50 -11.98
N ALA A 15 -12.47 10.94 -10.85
CA ALA A 15 -11.18 10.42 -10.40
C ALA A 15 -11.30 9.00 -9.83
N LEU A 16 -12.40 8.70 -9.12
CA LEU A 16 -12.64 7.37 -8.57
C LEU A 16 -13.20 6.38 -9.61
N ARG A 17 -13.74 6.90 -10.72
CA ARG A 17 -14.29 6.12 -11.83
C ARG A 17 -13.40 6.16 -13.08
N ALA A 18 -12.16 6.61 -12.94
CA ALA A 18 -11.26 6.72 -14.07
C ALA A 18 -11.05 5.33 -14.69
N PRO A 19 -11.31 5.17 -16.00
CA PRO A 19 -11.06 3.91 -16.68
C PRO A 19 -9.57 3.59 -16.58
N HIS A 20 -9.23 2.32 -16.35
CA HIS A 20 -7.84 1.85 -16.22
C HIS A 20 -7.11 2.32 -14.94
N THR A 21 -7.85 2.62 -13.87
CA THR A 21 -7.23 2.73 -12.54
C THR A 21 -6.58 1.40 -12.17
N LEU A 22 -5.29 1.43 -11.83
CA LEU A 22 -4.48 0.27 -11.49
C LEU A 22 -3.78 0.51 -10.14
N PRO A 23 -3.43 -0.56 -9.41
CA PRO A 23 -2.58 -0.44 -8.23
C PRO A 23 -1.26 0.28 -8.55
N VAL A 24 -0.79 1.08 -7.60
CA VAL A 24 0.53 1.73 -7.64
C VAL A 24 1.62 0.69 -7.39
N ILE A 25 2.58 0.59 -8.32
CA ILE A 25 3.73 -0.33 -8.25
C ILE A 25 5.03 0.47 -8.28
N PHE A 26 5.97 0.13 -7.41
CA PHE A 26 7.31 0.71 -7.34
C PHE A 26 8.33 -0.17 -8.07
N ALA A 27 8.39 -0.03 -9.40
CA ALA A 27 9.21 -0.88 -10.27
C ALA A 27 10.68 -0.45 -10.42
N LYS A 28 11.06 0.74 -9.95
CA LYS A 28 12.42 1.27 -10.13
C LYS A 28 13.44 0.40 -9.39
N VAL A 29 14.44 -0.13 -10.11
CA VAL A 29 15.54 -0.90 -9.53
C VAL A 29 16.69 0.04 -9.15
N PRO A 30 17.25 -0.03 -7.92
CA PRO A 30 18.41 0.77 -7.53
C PRO A 30 19.68 0.25 -8.21
N PRO A 31 20.80 1.00 -8.16
CA PRO A 31 22.09 0.49 -8.62
C PRO A 31 22.50 -0.76 -7.80
N LEU A 32 22.38 -1.95 -8.40
CA LEU A 32 22.52 -3.23 -7.69
C LEU A 32 23.91 -3.40 -7.07
N GLU A 33 24.97 -2.91 -7.72
CA GLU A 33 26.32 -2.96 -7.16
C GLU A 33 26.46 -2.14 -5.87
N LYS A 34 25.79 -0.97 -5.79
CA LYS A 34 25.75 -0.18 -4.55
C LYS A 34 24.91 -0.87 -3.49
N LEU A 35 23.84 -1.54 -3.87
CA LEU A 35 22.98 -2.28 -2.94
C LEU A 35 23.73 -3.47 -2.33
N LYS A 36 24.43 -4.26 -3.17
CA LYS A 36 25.30 -5.37 -2.75
C LYS A 36 26.39 -4.90 -1.79
N ALA A 37 27.08 -3.80 -2.11
CA ALA A 37 28.10 -3.25 -1.23
C ALA A 37 27.55 -2.91 0.17
N LYS A 38 26.32 -2.40 0.25
CA LYS A 38 25.66 -2.10 1.54
C LYS A 38 25.16 -3.33 2.29
N MET A 39 24.78 -4.41 1.58
CA MET A 39 24.38 -5.68 2.19
C MET A 39 25.53 -6.37 2.93
N GLY A 40 26.78 -6.13 2.51
CA GLY A 40 27.95 -6.82 3.04
C GLY A 40 27.84 -8.34 2.81
N PRO A 41 28.20 -9.19 3.79
CA PRO A 41 28.21 -10.65 3.63
C PRO A 41 26.86 -11.27 3.23
N ALA A 42 25.74 -10.58 3.50
CA ALA A 42 24.41 -11.06 3.11
C ALA A 42 24.24 -11.14 1.58
N ALA A 43 24.98 -10.34 0.80
CA ALA A 43 24.93 -10.38 -0.67
C ALA A 43 25.47 -11.70 -1.26
N ASP A 44 26.38 -12.36 -0.53
CA ASP A 44 27.04 -13.59 -0.99
C ASP A 44 26.25 -14.85 -0.62
N VAL A 45 25.20 -14.73 0.20
CA VAL A 45 24.30 -15.85 0.51
C VAL A 45 23.65 -16.33 -0.79
N PRO A 46 23.74 -17.63 -1.14
CA PRO A 46 23.26 -18.14 -2.44
C PRO A 46 21.81 -17.75 -2.78
N ALA A 47 20.93 -17.78 -1.78
CA ALA A 47 19.54 -17.36 -1.92
C ALA A 47 19.41 -15.88 -2.34
N VAL A 48 20.12 -14.96 -1.67
CA VAL A 48 20.09 -13.52 -1.96
C VAL A 48 20.74 -13.24 -3.32
N LYS A 49 21.87 -13.89 -3.61
CA LYS A 49 22.57 -13.79 -4.89
C LYS A 49 21.70 -14.23 -6.07
N GLY A 50 20.92 -15.29 -5.90
CA GLY A 50 19.95 -15.76 -6.89
C GLY A 50 18.89 -14.71 -7.20
N VAL A 51 18.31 -14.07 -6.18
CA VAL A 51 17.32 -13.01 -6.38
C VAL A 51 17.92 -11.74 -6.97
N LEU A 52 19.13 -11.36 -6.57
CA LEU A 52 19.86 -10.24 -7.18
C LEU A 52 20.10 -10.46 -8.68
N HIS A 53 20.49 -11.68 -9.06
CA HIS A 53 20.64 -12.06 -10.46
C HIS A 53 19.31 -11.99 -11.20
N PHE A 54 18.25 -12.56 -10.62
CA PHE A 54 16.89 -12.51 -11.17
C PHE A 54 16.43 -11.06 -11.43
N VAL A 55 16.58 -10.16 -10.45
CA VAL A 55 16.26 -8.74 -10.58
C VAL A 55 17.10 -8.06 -11.66
N SER A 56 18.38 -8.43 -11.78
CA SER A 56 19.26 -7.91 -12.83
C SER A 56 18.83 -8.36 -14.22
N GLU A 57 18.48 -9.64 -14.40
CA GLU A 57 18.02 -10.16 -15.69
C GLU A 57 16.70 -9.55 -16.12
N GLY A 58 15.75 -9.39 -15.18
CA GLY A 58 14.43 -8.81 -15.44
C GLY A 58 14.46 -7.33 -15.89
N GLN A 59 15.58 -6.63 -15.72
CA GLN A 59 15.77 -5.29 -16.30
C GLN A 59 16.03 -5.30 -17.81
N SER A 60 16.49 -6.43 -18.35
CA SER A 60 16.92 -6.56 -19.76
C SER A 60 16.12 -7.59 -20.55
N LYS A 61 15.45 -8.51 -19.87
CA LYS A 61 14.70 -9.62 -20.47
C LYS A 61 13.22 -9.58 -20.04
N PRO A 62 12.29 -9.95 -20.93
CA PRO A 62 10.91 -10.20 -20.53
C PRO A 62 10.81 -11.32 -19.48
N ALA A 63 9.76 -11.30 -18.67
CA ALA A 63 9.52 -12.31 -17.63
C ALA A 63 9.54 -13.75 -18.18
N ALA A 64 8.98 -13.97 -19.37
CA ALA A 64 8.97 -15.28 -20.05
C ALA A 64 10.36 -15.86 -20.34
N GLN A 65 11.40 -15.02 -20.36
CA GLN A 65 12.80 -15.40 -20.63
C GLN A 65 13.69 -15.31 -19.38
N THR A 66 13.10 -14.99 -18.23
CA THR A 66 13.81 -14.85 -16.96
C THR A 66 13.44 -16.02 -16.05
N HIS A 67 14.43 -16.77 -15.59
CA HIS A 67 14.23 -17.91 -14.70
C HIS A 67 14.01 -17.43 -13.27
N LEU A 68 13.00 -18.01 -12.59
CA LEU A 68 12.80 -17.73 -11.17
C LEU A 68 14.02 -18.21 -10.35
N PRO A 69 14.42 -17.47 -9.32
CA PRO A 69 15.46 -17.91 -8.40
C PRO A 69 14.91 -19.05 -7.51
N ASP A 70 15.76 -19.62 -6.66
CA ASP A 70 15.31 -20.56 -5.63
C ASP A 70 14.44 -19.82 -4.58
N LEU A 71 13.13 -19.84 -4.81
CA LEU A 71 12.15 -19.14 -3.98
C LEU A 71 12.04 -19.76 -2.58
N ASP A 72 12.25 -21.06 -2.44
CA ASP A 72 12.24 -21.75 -1.14
C ASP A 72 13.44 -21.33 -0.30
N ALA A 73 14.64 -21.30 -0.88
CA ALA A 73 15.84 -20.85 -0.19
C ALA A 73 15.73 -19.37 0.19
N PHE A 74 15.20 -18.51 -0.70
CA PHE A 74 15.01 -17.09 -0.39
C PHE A 74 13.95 -16.87 0.69
N ARG A 75 12.86 -17.64 0.67
CA ARG A 75 11.83 -17.64 1.71
C ARG A 75 12.42 -17.93 3.09
N TRP A 76 13.26 -18.96 3.21
CA TRP A 76 13.93 -19.28 4.47
C TRP A 76 14.85 -18.16 4.93
N PHE A 77 15.64 -17.60 4.00
CA PHE A 77 16.50 -16.47 4.31
C PHE A 77 15.71 -15.26 4.83
N LEU A 78 14.59 -14.89 4.19
CA LEU A 78 13.74 -13.76 4.60
C LEU A 78 13.21 -13.92 6.02
N ARG A 79 12.84 -15.15 6.44
CA ARG A 79 12.36 -15.42 7.80
C ARG A 79 13.45 -15.20 8.86
N GLU A 80 14.69 -15.51 8.53
CA GLU A 80 15.82 -15.38 9.46
C GLU A 80 16.45 -13.97 9.43
N ALA A 81 16.30 -13.23 8.32
CA ALA A 81 16.96 -11.95 8.11
C ALA A 81 16.76 -10.94 9.25
N PRO A 82 15.56 -10.74 9.84
CA PRO A 82 15.38 -9.88 11.01
C PRO A 82 16.27 -10.20 12.23
N SER A 83 16.72 -11.45 12.36
CA SER A 83 17.57 -11.90 13.47
C SER A 83 19.07 -11.96 13.12
N LYS A 84 19.41 -11.99 11.83
CA LYS A 84 20.79 -12.22 11.35
C LYS A 84 21.40 -11.00 10.66
N VAL A 85 20.59 -10.07 10.17
CA VAL A 85 21.04 -8.88 9.45
C VAL A 85 20.89 -7.66 10.37
N PRO A 86 21.92 -6.83 10.55
CA PRO A 86 21.79 -5.58 11.31
C PRO A 86 20.65 -4.71 10.77
N THR A 87 19.88 -4.07 11.67
CA THR A 87 18.70 -3.28 11.32
C THR A 87 19.02 -2.17 10.30
N GLU A 88 20.20 -1.56 10.40
CA GLU A 88 20.69 -0.51 9.50
C GLU A 88 20.94 -1.01 8.07
N VAL A 89 21.12 -2.32 7.91
CA VAL A 89 21.38 -2.99 6.63
C VAL A 89 20.14 -3.72 6.13
N LEU A 90 19.17 -4.07 6.99
CA LEU A 90 17.98 -4.85 6.63
C LEU A 90 17.19 -4.23 5.46
N PHE A 91 17.19 -2.91 5.31
CA PHE A 91 16.54 -2.25 4.16
C PHE A 91 17.04 -2.79 2.82
N THR A 92 18.30 -3.22 2.73
CA THR A 92 18.86 -3.73 1.47
C THR A 92 18.22 -5.05 1.05
N ILE A 93 17.89 -5.91 2.02
CA ILE A 93 17.17 -7.17 1.80
C ILE A 93 15.72 -6.90 1.39
N VAL A 94 15.05 -5.97 2.10
CA VAL A 94 13.68 -5.59 1.78
C VAL A 94 13.58 -4.89 0.42
N ASP A 95 14.61 -4.12 0.02
CA ASP A 95 14.68 -3.46 -1.28
C ASP A 95 14.87 -4.48 -2.43
N VAL A 96 15.64 -5.56 -2.22
CA VAL A 96 15.69 -6.69 -3.17
C VAL A 96 14.35 -7.38 -3.28
N LEU A 97 13.69 -7.67 -2.15
CA LEU A 97 12.36 -8.25 -2.14
C LEU A 97 11.38 -7.35 -2.90
N ARG A 98 11.37 -6.03 -2.63
CA ARG A 98 10.56 -5.04 -3.35
C ARG A 98 10.79 -5.13 -4.86
N CYS A 99 12.03 -5.12 -5.32
CA CYS A 99 12.35 -5.24 -6.75
C CYS A 99 11.87 -6.56 -7.33
N ALA A 100 12.03 -7.66 -6.60
CA ALA A 100 11.65 -8.99 -7.04
C ALA A 100 10.13 -9.17 -7.14
N LEU A 101 9.36 -8.55 -6.23
CA LEU A 101 7.88 -8.56 -6.21
C LEU A 101 7.24 -7.88 -7.42
N VAL A 102 8.02 -7.15 -8.24
CA VAL A 102 7.53 -6.60 -9.52
C VAL A 102 7.14 -7.73 -10.49
N ASP A 103 7.79 -8.90 -10.40
CA ASP A 103 7.41 -10.07 -11.19
C ASP A 103 6.23 -10.80 -10.53
N THR A 104 5.10 -10.86 -11.24
CA THR A 104 3.85 -11.49 -10.79
C THR A 104 4.04 -12.95 -10.38
N ARG A 105 4.98 -13.70 -10.96
CA ARG A 105 5.21 -15.12 -10.60
C ARG A 105 5.84 -15.23 -9.22
N LEU A 106 6.79 -14.36 -8.90
CA LEU A 106 7.43 -14.33 -7.59
C LEU A 106 6.46 -13.81 -6.52
N SER A 107 5.73 -12.74 -6.84
CA SER A 107 4.66 -12.23 -5.96
C SER A 107 3.60 -13.31 -5.70
N GLY A 108 3.14 -14.00 -6.76
CA GLY A 108 2.17 -15.09 -6.70
C GLY A 108 2.62 -16.26 -5.82
N TYR A 109 3.89 -16.68 -5.92
CA TYR A 109 4.44 -17.74 -5.08
C TYR A 109 4.29 -17.43 -3.58
N TYR A 110 4.58 -16.19 -3.15
CA TYR A 110 4.40 -15.80 -1.75
C TYR A 110 2.93 -15.63 -1.36
N ALA A 111 2.06 -15.28 -2.32
CA ALA A 111 0.62 -15.17 -2.06
C ALA A 111 -0.01 -16.53 -1.72
N GLU A 112 0.50 -17.62 -2.29
CA GLU A 112 0.04 -19.00 -2.02
C GLU A 112 0.50 -19.53 -0.65
N GLU A 113 1.37 -18.80 0.07
CA GLU A 113 1.85 -19.22 1.38
C GLU A 113 0.74 -19.17 2.44
N LYS A 114 0.37 -20.33 2.98
CA LYS A 114 -0.61 -20.42 4.06
C LYS A 114 -0.21 -19.55 5.27
N ASN A 115 -1.12 -18.63 5.63
CA ASN A 115 -0.96 -17.66 6.72
C ASN A 115 0.24 -16.71 6.58
N HIS A 116 0.78 -16.52 5.36
CA HIS A 116 1.80 -15.51 5.05
C HIS A 116 3.02 -15.52 5.99
N LYS A 117 3.47 -16.71 6.40
CA LYS A 117 4.54 -16.94 7.40
C LYS A 117 5.89 -16.33 7.07
N THR A 118 6.07 -15.77 5.88
CA THR A 118 7.29 -15.10 5.45
C THR A 118 7.09 -13.60 5.32
N ILE A 119 6.08 -13.17 4.55
CA ILE A 119 5.86 -11.75 4.24
C ILE A 119 5.28 -11.00 5.46
N ALA A 120 4.29 -11.57 6.14
CA ALA A 120 3.66 -10.89 7.28
C ALA A 120 4.61 -10.67 8.48
N PRO A 121 5.42 -11.65 8.91
CA PRO A 121 6.38 -11.43 10.00
C PRO A 121 7.44 -10.38 9.68
N LEU A 122 7.81 -10.21 8.41
CA LEU A 122 8.75 -9.16 8.01
C LEU A 122 8.18 -7.77 8.27
N PHE A 123 6.93 -7.51 7.86
CA PHE A 123 6.26 -6.24 8.16
C PHE A 123 6.01 -6.04 9.66
N SER A 124 5.60 -7.11 10.36
CA SER A 124 5.40 -7.08 11.81
C SER A 124 6.69 -6.71 12.55
N HIS A 125 7.82 -7.27 12.13
CA HIS A 125 9.13 -6.92 12.68
C HIS A 125 9.44 -5.44 12.45
N ILE A 126 9.25 -4.94 11.24
CA ILE A 126 9.53 -3.53 10.89
C ILE A 126 8.67 -2.58 11.74
N ASN A 127 7.40 -2.90 11.98
CA ASN A 127 6.52 -2.12 12.86
C ASN A 127 6.94 -2.17 14.33
N SER A 128 7.60 -3.24 14.77
CA SER A 128 8.08 -3.39 16.15
C SER A 128 9.36 -2.58 16.46
N LEU A 129 10.03 -2.05 15.43
CA LEU A 129 11.22 -1.24 15.60
C LEU A 129 10.87 0.15 16.13
N LYS A 130 11.32 0.46 17.35
CA LYS A 130 11.12 1.78 17.97
C LYS A 130 11.66 2.92 17.09
N ASP A 131 12.89 2.75 16.59
CA ASP A 131 13.59 3.72 15.74
C ASP A 131 13.84 3.10 14.36
N CYS A 132 12.75 2.77 13.65
CA CYS A 132 12.84 2.18 12.31
C CYS A 132 13.58 3.11 11.34
N PRO A 133 14.68 2.67 10.70
CA PRO A 133 15.41 3.49 9.74
C PRO A 133 14.52 3.94 8.57
N TYR A 134 14.63 5.22 8.18
CA TYR A 134 13.87 5.80 7.05
C TYR A 134 13.90 4.92 5.80
N SER A 135 15.08 4.45 5.39
CA SER A 135 15.24 3.61 4.20
C SER A 135 14.47 2.30 4.32
N LEU A 136 14.48 1.66 5.49
CA LEU A 136 13.77 0.41 5.76
C LEU A 136 12.26 0.61 5.68
N ARG A 137 11.73 1.63 6.36
CA ARG A 137 10.30 1.98 6.32
C ARG A 137 9.83 2.27 4.90
N LEU A 138 10.61 3.07 4.15
CA LEU A 138 10.26 3.43 2.78
C LEU A 138 10.18 2.19 1.87
N VAL A 139 11.22 1.35 1.84
CA VAL A 139 11.22 0.18 0.94
C VAL A 139 10.20 -0.88 1.38
N ALA A 140 9.84 -0.95 2.66
CA ALA A 140 8.77 -1.80 3.16
C ALA A 140 7.40 -1.37 2.59
N LEU A 141 7.05 -0.08 2.67
CA LEU A 141 5.82 0.45 2.07
C LEU A 141 5.74 0.15 0.56
N GLN A 142 6.86 0.35 -0.13
CA GLN A 142 6.96 0.08 -1.57
C GLN A 142 6.88 -1.43 -1.87
N ALA A 143 7.45 -2.30 -1.02
CA ALA A 143 7.29 -3.74 -1.14
C ALA A 143 5.82 -4.15 -0.96
N GLY A 144 5.13 -3.57 0.03
CA GLY A 144 3.70 -3.76 0.25
C GLY A 144 2.87 -3.36 -0.98
N CYS A 145 3.23 -2.26 -1.65
CA CYS A 145 2.59 -1.87 -2.91
C CYS A 145 2.81 -2.93 -4.00
N ASN A 146 4.03 -3.45 -4.12
CA ASN A 146 4.38 -4.45 -5.13
C ASN A 146 3.74 -5.83 -4.88
N LEU A 147 3.15 -6.10 -3.71
CA LEU A 147 2.32 -7.30 -3.54
C LEU A 147 1.13 -7.29 -4.52
N PHE A 148 0.59 -6.12 -4.86
CA PHE A 148 -0.55 -5.99 -5.79
C PHE A 148 -0.21 -6.30 -7.26
N THR A 149 1.02 -6.69 -7.59
CA THR A 149 1.34 -7.24 -8.92
C THR A 149 0.75 -8.62 -9.17
N SER A 150 0.41 -9.35 -8.10
CA SER A 150 -0.29 -10.64 -8.20
C SER A 150 -1.78 -10.46 -7.97
N PRO A 151 -2.64 -11.05 -8.82
CA PRO A 151 -4.09 -11.00 -8.64
C PRO A 151 -4.56 -11.80 -7.41
N LEU A 152 -3.68 -12.59 -6.77
CA LEU A 152 -4.00 -13.36 -5.58
C LEU A 152 -4.00 -12.50 -4.31
N TYR A 153 -3.12 -11.49 -4.23
CA TYR A 153 -2.90 -10.73 -3.00
C TYR A 153 -4.08 -9.87 -2.53
N PRO A 154 -4.90 -9.23 -3.40
CA PRO A 154 -6.01 -8.40 -2.92
C PRO A 154 -6.90 -9.11 -1.90
N GLN A 155 -7.33 -10.34 -2.17
CA GLN A 155 -8.18 -11.09 -1.22
C GLN A 155 -7.46 -11.40 0.09
N HIS A 156 -6.16 -11.71 0.03
CA HIS A 156 -5.36 -11.99 1.21
C HIS A 156 -5.06 -10.75 2.04
N ILE A 157 -4.68 -9.63 1.41
CA ILE A 157 -4.38 -8.37 2.08
C ILE A 157 -5.64 -7.81 2.75
N LEU A 158 -6.81 -7.97 2.14
CA LEU A 158 -8.06 -7.47 2.70
C LEU A 158 -8.63 -8.42 3.76
N GLY A 159 -8.55 -9.74 3.57
CA GLY A 159 -9.29 -10.71 4.38
C GLY A 159 -8.46 -11.61 5.31
N CYS A 160 -7.13 -11.47 5.35
CA CYS A 160 -6.26 -12.30 6.18
C CYS A 160 -5.56 -11.45 7.25
N PRO A 161 -6.03 -11.45 8.52
CA PRO A 161 -5.53 -10.55 9.56
C PRO A 161 -4.02 -10.65 9.80
N SER A 162 -3.41 -11.82 9.57
CA SER A 162 -1.96 -11.96 9.69
C SER A 162 -1.20 -11.04 8.73
N LEU A 163 -1.77 -10.71 7.58
CA LEU A 163 -1.19 -9.81 6.59
C LEU A 163 -1.83 -8.41 6.61
N THR A 164 -3.15 -8.32 6.80
CA THR A 164 -3.89 -7.06 6.85
C THR A 164 -3.35 -6.14 7.94
N ASN A 165 -3.33 -6.60 9.18
CA ASN A 165 -3.00 -5.79 10.35
C ASN A 165 -1.60 -5.17 10.28
N PRO A 166 -0.49 -5.92 9.99
CA PRO A 166 0.82 -5.29 9.91
C PRO A 166 0.95 -4.32 8.73
N LEU A 167 0.22 -4.52 7.62
CA LEU A 167 0.21 -3.56 6.51
C LEU A 167 -0.55 -2.28 6.88
N VAL A 168 -1.72 -2.38 7.50
CA VAL A 168 -2.49 -1.22 7.98
C VAL A 168 -1.68 -0.44 9.00
N GLN A 169 -1.11 -1.11 10.01
CA GLN A 169 -0.24 -0.47 10.99
C GLN A 169 0.98 0.23 10.34
N LEU A 170 1.60 -0.39 9.33
CA LEU A 170 2.72 0.23 8.62
C LEU A 170 2.27 1.50 7.88
N ILE A 171 1.08 1.48 7.26
CA ILE A 171 0.50 2.64 6.59
C ILE A 171 0.21 3.76 7.59
N THR A 172 -0.56 3.48 8.65
CA THR A 172 -1.09 4.48 9.57
C THR A 172 0.04 5.19 10.31
N THR A 173 1.06 4.46 10.76
CA THR A 173 2.27 5.05 11.36
C THR A 173 3.13 5.85 10.38
N SER A 174 3.02 5.59 9.08
CA SER A 174 3.82 6.25 8.03
C SER A 174 3.13 7.45 7.38
N LEU A 175 1.80 7.53 7.46
CA LEU A 175 1.02 8.65 6.90
C LEU A 175 1.33 9.98 7.59
N LEU A 176 1.68 9.93 8.89
CA LEU A 176 1.99 11.08 9.73
C LEU A 176 3.50 11.33 9.91
N ASP A 177 4.36 10.71 9.08
CA ASP A 177 5.81 10.94 9.12
C ASP A 177 6.11 12.42 8.80
N ASP A 178 6.54 13.17 9.82
CA ASP A 178 6.75 14.61 9.77
C ASP A 178 8.07 14.99 9.07
N ALA A 179 9.07 14.11 9.13
CA ALA A 179 10.39 14.33 8.59
C ALA A 179 10.51 13.96 7.10
N HIS A 180 9.76 12.96 6.61
CA HIS A 180 10.03 12.36 5.30
C HIS A 180 8.81 12.29 4.38
N HIS A 181 8.67 13.26 3.48
CA HIS A 181 7.58 13.29 2.50
C HIS A 181 7.48 12.02 1.63
N ASN A 182 8.60 11.37 1.30
CA ASN A 182 8.60 10.15 0.50
C ASN A 182 7.96 8.96 1.23
N VAL A 183 8.06 8.90 2.57
CA VAL A 183 7.36 7.88 3.38
C VAL A 183 5.86 8.11 3.27
N ARG A 184 5.40 9.36 3.46
CA ARG A 184 3.99 9.72 3.33
C ARG A 184 3.40 9.37 1.95
N VAL A 185 4.14 9.65 0.87
CA VAL A 185 3.72 9.31 -0.50
C VAL A 185 3.64 7.79 -0.70
N ALA A 186 4.61 7.03 -0.21
CA ALA A 186 4.58 5.56 -0.30
C ALA A 186 3.45 4.96 0.55
N ALA A 187 3.18 5.51 1.74
CA ALA A 187 2.06 5.12 2.59
C ALA A 187 0.72 5.41 1.94
N ALA A 188 0.56 6.59 1.35
CA ALA A 188 -0.62 6.95 0.56
C ALA A 188 -0.85 5.99 -0.62
N SER A 189 0.23 5.55 -1.27
CA SER A 189 0.16 4.61 -2.39
C SER A 189 -0.31 3.23 -1.94
N LEU A 190 0.20 2.73 -0.82
CA LEU A 190 -0.24 1.45 -0.26
C LEU A 190 -1.69 1.51 0.25
N ALA A 191 -2.04 2.59 0.94
CA ALA A 191 -3.41 2.87 1.37
C ALA A 191 -4.36 2.90 0.17
N PHE A 192 -3.95 3.56 -0.92
CA PHE A 192 -4.70 3.59 -2.17
C PHE A 192 -4.89 2.19 -2.75
N ASN A 193 -3.86 1.35 -2.80
CA ASN A 193 -4.00 -0.02 -3.32
C ASN A 193 -5.00 -0.86 -2.52
N ILE A 194 -4.95 -0.77 -1.19
CA ILE A 194 -5.90 -1.45 -0.28
C ILE A 194 -7.33 -0.92 -0.50
N ALA A 195 -7.50 0.40 -0.44
CA ALA A 195 -8.80 1.05 -0.59
C ALA A 195 -9.41 0.81 -1.97
N PHE A 196 -8.60 0.90 -3.03
CA PHE A 196 -9.01 0.61 -4.39
C PHE A 196 -9.50 -0.83 -4.52
N ALA A 197 -8.69 -1.82 -4.08
CA ALA A 197 -9.08 -3.22 -4.12
C ALA A 197 -10.37 -3.51 -3.33
N ASN A 198 -10.52 -2.91 -2.14
CA ASN A 198 -11.74 -3.08 -1.35
C ASN A 198 -12.95 -2.49 -2.07
N SER A 199 -12.84 -1.26 -2.58
CA SER A 199 -13.93 -0.59 -3.31
C SER A 199 -14.32 -1.32 -4.59
N SER A 200 -13.35 -1.89 -5.32
CA SER A 200 -13.62 -2.70 -6.51
C SER A 200 -14.42 -3.96 -6.15
N LEU A 201 -14.02 -4.71 -5.12
CA LEU A 201 -14.77 -5.89 -4.67
C LEU A 201 -16.17 -5.53 -4.13
N ARG A 202 -16.29 -4.39 -3.46
CA ARG A 202 -17.56 -3.86 -2.96
C ARG A 202 -18.54 -3.56 -4.11
N ILE A 203 -18.06 -2.91 -5.17
CA ILE A 203 -18.89 -2.49 -6.31
C ILE A 203 -19.15 -3.63 -7.29
N GLU A 204 -18.14 -4.42 -7.63
CA GLU A 204 -18.24 -5.47 -8.67
C GLU A 204 -18.84 -6.77 -8.13
N ASN A 205 -18.57 -7.10 -6.87
CA ASN A 205 -18.93 -8.40 -6.28
C ASN A 205 -19.86 -8.29 -5.07
N HIS A 206 -20.20 -7.08 -4.61
CA HIS A 206 -20.96 -6.85 -3.37
C HIS A 206 -20.33 -7.54 -2.16
N LYS A 207 -18.99 -7.51 -2.09
CA LYS A 207 -18.22 -8.09 -1.00
C LYS A 207 -17.51 -7.00 -0.23
N GLU A 208 -17.80 -6.93 1.06
CA GLU A 208 -16.99 -6.21 2.02
C GLU A 208 -15.95 -7.21 2.57
N VAL A 209 -14.68 -7.02 2.21
CA VAL A 209 -13.62 -7.96 2.58
C VAL A 209 -12.69 -7.37 3.63
N LEU A 210 -12.37 -6.08 3.53
CA LEU A 210 -11.61 -5.37 4.54
C LEU A 210 -12.46 -5.22 5.82
N PRO A 211 -12.01 -5.69 7.00
CA PRO A 211 -12.77 -5.52 8.23
C PRO A 211 -13.07 -4.04 8.52
N GLU A 212 -14.26 -3.76 9.05
CA GLU A 212 -14.71 -2.38 9.31
C GLU A 212 -13.76 -1.63 10.27
N SER A 213 -13.18 -2.31 11.25
CA SER A 213 -12.16 -1.73 12.15
C SER A 213 -10.93 -1.20 11.40
N GLU A 214 -10.46 -1.93 10.40
CA GLU A 214 -9.31 -1.52 9.57
C GLU A 214 -9.68 -0.37 8.64
N GLN A 215 -10.93 -0.32 8.17
CA GLN A 215 -11.45 0.82 7.40
C GLN A 215 -11.51 2.08 8.24
N ILE A 216 -12.00 1.98 9.48
CA ILE A 216 -12.07 3.09 10.43
C ILE A 216 -10.66 3.60 10.75
N GLU A 217 -9.71 2.71 11.03
CA GLU A 217 -8.33 3.08 11.34
C GLU A 217 -7.65 3.80 10.15
N LEU A 218 -7.79 3.25 8.94
CA LEU A 218 -7.27 3.87 7.72
C LEU A 218 -7.95 5.22 7.45
N ALA A 219 -9.27 5.32 7.60
CA ALA A 219 -10.01 6.55 7.35
C ALA A 219 -9.62 7.68 8.31
N ALA A 220 -9.53 7.37 9.61
CA ALA A 220 -9.10 8.33 10.62
C ALA A 220 -7.67 8.82 10.35
N SER A 221 -6.74 7.89 10.09
CA SER A 221 -5.33 8.22 9.81
C SER A 221 -5.15 9.02 8.53
N LEU A 222 -5.89 8.68 7.47
CA LEU A 222 -5.88 9.43 6.22
C LEU A 222 -6.45 10.83 6.40
N LEU A 223 -7.53 10.98 7.18
CA LEU A 223 -8.14 12.27 7.43
C LEU A 223 -7.22 13.19 8.24
N GLU A 224 -6.55 12.64 9.26
CA GLU A 224 -5.53 13.36 10.02
C GLU A 224 -4.34 13.77 9.12
N ALA A 225 -3.86 12.85 8.27
CA ALA A 225 -2.79 13.15 7.32
C ALA A 225 -3.20 14.23 6.30
N ILE A 226 -4.45 14.20 5.82
CA ILE A 226 -5.00 15.27 4.99
C ILE A 226 -4.98 16.58 5.77
N GLN A 227 -5.46 16.60 7.01
CA GLN A 227 -5.51 17.77 7.89
C GLN A 227 -4.13 18.38 8.15
N GLU A 228 -3.08 17.58 8.31
CA GLU A 228 -1.73 18.09 8.57
C GLU A 228 -0.95 18.46 7.31
N GLU A 229 -1.30 17.92 6.14
CA GLU A 229 -0.54 18.17 4.90
C GLU A 229 -0.68 19.64 4.44
N LYS A 230 0.47 20.29 4.29
CA LYS A 230 0.59 21.74 4.01
C LYS A 230 1.44 22.03 2.77
N GLU A 231 2.28 21.08 2.36
CA GLU A 231 3.37 21.36 1.42
C GLU A 231 3.31 20.46 0.19
N SER A 232 3.12 19.15 0.37
CA SER A 232 3.26 18.15 -0.67
C SER A 232 1.94 17.93 -1.43
N PRO A 233 1.81 18.44 -2.68
CA PRO A 233 0.61 18.20 -3.47
C PRO A 233 0.52 16.73 -3.89
N GLU A 234 1.65 16.02 -3.98
CA GLU A 234 1.69 14.61 -4.32
C GLU A 234 1.13 13.75 -3.19
N ALA A 235 1.58 13.97 -1.95
CA ALA A 235 1.06 13.27 -0.77
C ALA A 235 -0.44 13.52 -0.61
N LEU A 236 -0.88 14.78 -0.68
CA LEU A 236 -2.31 15.11 -0.60
C LEU A 236 -3.13 14.42 -1.70
N LYS A 237 -2.60 14.31 -2.93
CA LYS A 237 -3.29 13.57 -4.01
C LYS A 237 -3.49 12.11 -3.61
N GLY A 238 -2.43 11.47 -3.12
CA GLY A 238 -2.46 10.08 -2.68
C GLY A 238 -3.48 9.88 -1.55
N PHE A 239 -3.44 10.75 -0.52
CA PHE A 239 -4.36 10.66 0.61
C PHE A 239 -5.82 10.78 0.18
N LEU A 240 -6.14 11.76 -0.68
CA LEU A 240 -7.50 11.97 -1.17
C LEU A 240 -8.01 10.81 -2.03
N LEU A 241 -7.14 10.21 -2.86
CA LEU A 241 -7.52 9.04 -3.67
C LEU A 241 -7.73 7.81 -2.78
N ALA A 242 -6.83 7.54 -1.84
CA ALA A 242 -6.97 6.44 -0.91
C ALA A 242 -8.25 6.57 -0.07
N PHE A 243 -8.46 7.74 0.53
CA PHE A 243 -9.65 8.05 1.31
C PHE A 243 -10.92 7.97 0.45
N GLY A 244 -10.89 8.55 -0.75
CA GLY A 244 -12.02 8.51 -1.68
C GLY A 244 -12.44 7.09 -2.04
N HIS A 245 -11.49 6.20 -2.37
CA HIS A 245 -11.79 4.79 -2.65
C HIS A 245 -12.30 4.05 -1.41
N LEU A 246 -11.76 4.34 -0.23
CA LEU A 246 -12.18 3.68 1.01
C LEU A 246 -13.66 3.95 1.32
N VAL A 247 -14.10 5.19 1.12
CA VAL A 247 -15.49 5.64 1.34
C VAL A 247 -16.40 5.28 0.17
N PHE A 248 -15.87 5.18 -1.05
CA PHE A 248 -16.67 4.88 -2.23
C PHE A 248 -17.38 3.53 -2.10
N GLY A 249 -18.68 3.53 -2.38
CA GLY A 249 -19.55 2.36 -2.18
C GLY A 249 -19.90 1.98 -0.73
N THR A 250 -19.46 2.70 0.31
CA THR A 250 -19.78 2.32 1.71
C THR A 250 -21.27 2.42 2.03
N THR A 251 -21.74 1.61 2.99
CA THR A 251 -23.09 1.68 3.53
C THR A 251 -23.30 2.97 4.33
N LYS A 252 -24.50 3.58 4.22
CA LYS A 252 -24.81 4.86 4.89
C LYS A 252 -24.92 4.75 6.41
N ASP A 253 -25.29 3.58 6.90
CA ASP A 253 -25.53 3.30 8.33
C ASP A 253 -24.38 2.50 8.98
N GLY A 254 -23.18 2.55 8.39
CA GLY A 254 -21.98 1.87 8.92
C GLY A 254 -21.18 2.73 9.88
N GLU A 255 -20.38 2.09 10.75
CA GLU A 255 -19.54 2.77 11.75
C GLU A 255 -18.51 3.70 11.08
N LEU A 256 -18.05 3.34 9.87
CA LEU A 256 -17.20 4.21 9.07
C LEU A 256 -17.88 5.55 8.79
N VAL A 257 -19.16 5.58 8.40
CA VAL A 257 -19.86 6.83 8.10
C VAL A 257 -20.07 7.67 9.37
N ASP A 258 -20.38 7.02 10.49
CA ASP A 258 -20.50 7.68 11.79
C ASP A 258 -19.18 8.35 12.22
N LEU A 259 -18.04 7.67 12.01
CA LEU A 259 -16.73 8.26 12.21
C LEU A 259 -16.54 9.50 11.34
N LEU A 260 -16.81 9.41 10.03
CA LEU A 260 -16.60 10.52 9.10
C LEU A 260 -17.42 11.76 9.44
N LYS A 261 -18.67 11.55 9.89
CA LYS A 261 -19.55 12.63 10.39
C LYS A 261 -18.99 13.22 11.68
N SER A 262 -18.56 12.38 12.61
CA SER A 262 -18.00 12.79 13.91
C SER A 262 -16.70 13.59 13.78
N MET A 263 -15.86 13.25 12.80
CA MET A 263 -14.60 13.94 12.51
C MET A 263 -14.75 15.15 11.58
N ASP A 264 -15.97 15.53 11.19
CA ASP A 264 -16.24 16.61 10.24
C ASP A 264 -15.39 16.50 8.95
N ALA A 265 -15.35 15.29 8.38
CA ALA A 265 -14.43 14.94 7.30
C ALA A 265 -14.61 15.85 6.07
N GLN A 266 -15.86 16.24 5.77
CA GLN A 266 -16.18 17.14 4.67
C GLN A 266 -15.51 18.50 4.84
N THR A 267 -15.66 19.13 6.00
CA THR A 267 -15.06 20.44 6.27
C THR A 267 -13.54 20.37 6.25
N THR A 268 -12.97 19.31 6.84
CA THR A 268 -11.52 19.06 6.85
C THR A 268 -10.95 19.01 5.44
N ILE A 269 -11.56 18.22 4.55
CA ILE A 269 -11.12 18.10 3.16
C ILE A 269 -11.30 19.42 2.40
N LEU A 270 -12.47 20.06 2.49
CA LEU A 270 -12.75 21.32 1.78
C LEU A 270 -11.84 22.46 2.23
N GLY A 271 -11.43 22.48 3.51
CA GLY A 271 -10.49 23.42 4.08
C GLY A 271 -9.14 23.46 3.33
N LYS A 272 -8.75 22.35 2.69
CA LYS A 272 -7.50 22.26 1.90
C LYS A 272 -7.50 23.07 0.62
N THR A 273 -8.65 23.56 0.17
CA THR A 273 -8.76 24.38 -1.06
C THR A 273 -7.88 25.64 -0.98
N LYS A 274 -7.68 26.21 0.22
CA LYS A 274 -6.82 27.40 0.40
C LYS A 274 -5.35 27.11 0.12
N ALA A 275 -4.83 26.01 0.67
CA ALA A 275 -3.44 25.59 0.48
C ALA A 275 -3.19 24.96 -0.90
N PHE A 276 -4.21 24.33 -1.50
CA PHE A 276 -4.10 23.59 -2.76
C PHE A 276 -5.21 23.96 -3.76
N PRO A 277 -5.27 25.23 -4.22
CA PRO A 277 -6.41 25.77 -4.99
C PRO A 277 -6.64 25.12 -6.36
N LYS A 278 -5.62 24.45 -6.92
CA LYS A 278 -5.68 23.81 -8.24
C LYS A 278 -6.10 22.34 -8.19
N LYS A 279 -6.41 21.78 -7.01
CA LYS A 279 -6.80 20.37 -6.89
C LYS A 279 -8.32 20.19 -6.94
N GLY A 280 -8.83 19.92 -8.14
CA GLY A 280 -10.24 19.55 -8.34
C GLY A 280 -10.69 18.37 -7.48
N LEU A 281 -9.78 17.45 -7.18
CA LEU A 281 -10.03 16.29 -6.31
C LEU A 281 -10.55 16.65 -4.92
N ILE A 282 -10.16 17.81 -4.36
CA ILE A 282 -10.67 18.27 -3.06
C ILE A 282 -12.18 18.46 -3.12
N LYS A 283 -12.68 19.09 -4.19
CA LYS A 283 -14.11 19.32 -4.38
C LYS A 283 -14.85 18.03 -4.70
N GLU A 284 -14.25 17.17 -5.51
CA GLU A 284 -14.84 15.86 -5.83
C GLU A 284 -15.04 15.02 -4.57
N ILE A 285 -14.03 14.89 -3.71
CA ILE A 285 -14.16 14.10 -2.48
C ILE A 285 -15.01 14.83 -1.44
N GLY A 286 -14.78 16.13 -1.19
CA GLY A 286 -15.49 16.86 -0.14
C GLY A 286 -16.95 17.18 -0.48
N GLN A 287 -17.23 17.68 -1.69
CA GLN A 287 -18.58 18.14 -2.05
C GLN A 287 -19.44 17.04 -2.67
N GLU A 288 -18.87 16.21 -3.55
CA GLU A 288 -19.65 15.16 -4.21
C GLU A 288 -19.70 13.89 -3.35
N LEU A 289 -18.55 13.28 -3.02
CA LEU A 289 -18.53 12.01 -2.30
C LEU A 289 -19.08 12.15 -0.88
N LEU A 290 -18.53 13.06 -0.07
CA LEU A 290 -18.98 13.23 1.32
C LEU A 290 -20.30 14.00 1.37
N GLY A 291 -20.35 15.18 0.76
CA GLY A 291 -21.53 16.05 0.82
C GLY A 291 -22.80 15.40 0.28
N LYS A 292 -22.79 14.78 -0.90
CA LYS A 292 -24.01 14.17 -1.48
C LYS A 292 -24.14 12.68 -1.23
N GLY A 293 -23.03 11.99 -0.94
CA GLY A 293 -23.02 10.54 -0.77
C GLY A 293 -23.40 10.07 0.63
N LEU A 294 -23.07 10.86 1.66
CA LEU A 294 -23.30 10.51 3.07
C LEU A 294 -24.51 11.19 3.72
N GLU A 295 -25.17 12.10 2.99
CA GLU A 295 -26.48 12.68 3.31
C GLU A 295 -27.62 11.66 3.15
#